data_AF-A0A1R2CGW2-F1
#
_entry.id   AF-A0A1R2CGW2-F1
#
_cell.length_a   1.000
_cell.length_b   1.000
_cell.length_c   1.000
_cell.angle_alpha   90.00
_cell.angle_beta   90.00
_cell.angle_gamma   90.00
#
_symmetry.space_group_name_H-M   'P 1'
#
loop_
_entity.id
_entity.type
_entity.pdbx_description
1 polymer ?
#
loop_
_entity_poly.entity_id
_entity_poly.type
_entity_poly.pdbx_seq_one_letter_code
_entity_poly.pdbx_strand_id
1 'polypeptide(L)'
;MLCKHSWDRKKIKSRICKQCGAFAPSSGAKVVREVQYFIPIQDEPEEIVKELRIRQRKVNLDNQSYLENRKALVEWIIELCESYKLRPLTIHLSIYLMDQSHSLSKIPKILYQSIALACIIIICKTEQSEKMPDFQELSQLTSFNLKSLEVDILLLVNWKTHITTALHFLEFYCSSGFVFDNEVTDSRICRIAREYAELLLDLCIAENRFLMVFPEDLALTCLAVAREKIGLSQPWNNDLKILTGAQLNSSLYTEILDFYKINFPESY
;
A
#
# COMPACT_ATOMS: atom_id res chain seq x y z
N MET A 1 10.16 17.46 8.55
CA MET A 1 10.99 18.58 8.09
C MET A 1 10.18 19.48 7.18
N LEU A 2 10.29 20.79 7.37
CA LEU A 2 9.73 21.78 6.46
C LEU A 2 10.59 21.89 5.20
N CYS A 3 9.99 22.16 4.04
CA CYS A 3 10.76 22.47 2.84
C CYS A 3 11.54 23.78 3.05
N LYS A 4 12.87 23.74 2.89
CA LYS A 4 13.76 24.91 3.06
C LYS A 4 14.15 25.58 1.73
N HIS A 5 13.74 25.02 0.59
CA HIS A 5 14.12 25.57 -0.70
C HIS A 5 13.18 26.70 -1.12
N SER A 6 13.66 27.65 -1.93
CA SER A 6 12.85 28.75 -2.43
C SER A 6 12.01 28.29 -3.62
N TRP A 7 10.69 28.24 -3.46
CA TRP A 7 9.75 27.82 -4.52
C TRP A 7 8.86 28.99 -4.93
N ASP A 8 8.85 29.33 -6.21
CA ASP A 8 7.87 30.26 -6.77
C ASP A 8 6.53 29.54 -6.94
N ARG A 9 5.64 29.66 -5.94
CA ARG A 9 4.32 29.01 -5.89
C ARG A 9 3.43 29.31 -7.10
N LYS A 10 3.76 30.33 -7.91
CA LYS A 10 2.98 30.76 -9.09
C LYS A 10 3.47 30.16 -10.41
N LYS A 11 4.62 29.47 -10.45
CA LYS A 11 5.28 29.06 -11.71
C LYS A 11 5.36 27.55 -11.97
N ILE A 12 4.82 26.70 -11.10
CA ILE A 12 5.07 25.25 -11.18
C ILE A 12 3.79 24.50 -11.53
N LYS A 13 3.90 23.61 -12.53
CA LYS A 13 2.84 22.65 -12.89
C LYS A 13 2.58 21.68 -11.75
N SER A 14 3.64 21.10 -11.17
CA SER A 14 3.57 20.24 -9.99
C SER A 14 3.74 21.03 -8.70
N ARG A 15 2.78 20.90 -7.77
CA ARG A 15 2.86 21.53 -6.44
C ARG A 15 3.76 20.77 -5.47
N ILE A 16 4.66 19.93 -5.96
CA ILE A 16 5.57 19.11 -5.16
C ILE A 16 7.01 19.55 -5.45
N CYS A 17 7.76 19.77 -4.38
CA CYS A 17 9.13 20.23 -4.45
C CYS A 17 10.07 19.15 -5.02
N LYS A 18 10.64 19.32 -6.21
CA LYS A 18 11.59 18.36 -6.81
C LYS A 18 12.79 18.01 -5.94
N GLN A 19 13.29 18.95 -5.15
CA GLN A 19 14.53 18.77 -4.38
C GLN A 19 14.35 17.96 -3.10
N CYS A 20 13.14 17.90 -2.55
CA CYS A 20 12.88 17.13 -1.32
C CYS A 20 11.55 16.39 -1.29
N GLY A 21 10.74 16.48 -2.34
CA GLY A 21 9.40 15.90 -2.45
C GLY A 21 8.29 16.61 -1.67
N ALA A 22 8.49 17.81 -1.12
CA ALA A 22 7.48 18.42 -0.24
C ALA A 22 6.33 19.05 -1.03
N PHE A 23 5.09 18.68 -0.72
CA PHE A 23 3.92 19.35 -1.28
C PHE A 23 3.79 20.79 -0.77
N ALA A 24 3.30 21.67 -1.65
CA ALA A 24 3.08 23.09 -1.44
C ALA A 24 1.56 23.39 -1.41
N PRO A 25 0.95 23.44 -0.21
CA PRO A 25 -0.47 23.71 -0.03
C PRO A 25 -0.92 25.04 -0.63
N SER A 26 -2.17 25.08 -1.09
CA SER A 26 -2.83 26.30 -1.56
C SER A 26 -3.17 27.26 -0.42
N SER A 27 -3.46 26.71 0.76
CA SER A 27 -3.70 27.46 2.00
C SER A 27 -2.49 28.26 2.48
N GLY A 28 -1.30 27.95 1.96
CA GLY A 28 -0.04 28.54 2.37
C GLY A 28 0.58 27.90 3.62
N ALA A 29 -0.13 26.93 4.22
CA ALA A 29 0.38 26.05 5.26
C ALA A 29 1.62 25.28 4.79
N LYS A 30 2.35 24.70 5.73
CA LYS A 30 3.54 23.90 5.44
C LYS A 30 3.26 22.44 5.77
N VAL A 31 3.82 21.54 4.96
CA VAL A 31 3.72 20.11 5.21
C VAL A 31 4.61 19.67 6.37
N VAL A 32 4.04 18.84 7.24
CA VAL A 32 4.76 18.11 8.28
C VAL A 32 5.16 16.75 7.69
N ARG A 33 6.44 16.39 7.85
CA ARG A 33 7.02 15.16 7.25
C ARG A 33 8.05 14.53 8.16
N GLU A 34 8.18 13.21 8.08
CA GLU A 34 9.27 12.50 8.75
C GLU A 34 10.61 12.70 8.03
N VAL A 35 11.71 12.58 8.78
CA VAL A 35 13.09 12.79 8.29
C VAL A 35 13.47 11.75 7.23
N GLN A 36 12.97 10.52 7.39
CA GLN A 36 13.27 9.38 6.53
C GLN A 36 12.82 9.54 5.06
N TYR A 37 11.89 10.46 4.78
CA TYR A 37 11.36 10.66 3.44
C TYR A 37 12.13 11.70 2.62
N PHE A 38 13.33 12.15 3.02
CA PHE A 38 14.16 12.99 2.16
C PHE A 38 14.66 12.19 0.95
N ILE A 39 13.85 12.14 -0.11
CA ILE A 39 14.21 11.53 -1.37
C ILE A 39 14.26 12.65 -2.40
N PRO A 40 15.41 12.94 -3.02
CA PRO A 40 15.44 13.76 -4.21
C PRO A 40 14.64 13.03 -5.27
N ILE A 41 13.47 13.57 -5.63
CA ILE A 41 12.65 12.96 -6.66
C ILE A 41 13.31 13.33 -7.99
N GLN A 42 13.91 12.33 -8.65
CA GLN A 42 14.55 12.50 -9.95
C GLN A 42 13.49 12.73 -11.04
N ASP A 43 12.34 12.06 -10.90
CA ASP A 43 11.20 12.16 -11.80
C ASP A 43 10.20 13.25 -11.37
N GLU A 44 9.33 13.65 -12.31
CA GLU A 44 8.20 14.51 -11.94
C GLU A 44 7.21 13.73 -11.06
N PRO A 45 6.79 14.27 -9.90
CA PRO A 45 5.83 13.61 -9.02
C PRO A 45 4.52 13.20 -9.71
N GLU A 46 4.07 13.98 -10.70
CA GLU A 46 2.90 13.67 -11.53
C GLU A 46 3.10 12.44 -12.41
N GLU A 47 4.30 12.24 -12.97
CA GLU A 47 4.62 11.06 -13.77
C GLU A 47 4.73 9.81 -12.90
N ILE A 48 5.22 9.94 -11.67
CA ILE A 48 5.22 8.83 -10.69
C ILE A 48 3.80 8.34 -10.43
N VAL A 49 2.89 9.24 -10.02
CA VAL A 49 1.49 8.88 -9.74
C VAL A 49 0.79 8.32 -10.97
N LYS A 50 1.06 8.89 -12.15
CA LYS A 50 0.52 8.40 -13.42
C LYS A 50 0.99 6.98 -13.72
N GLU A 51 2.27 6.68 -13.52
CA GLU A 51 2.80 5.33 -13.72
C GLU A 51 2.22 4.33 -12.70
N LEU A 52 2.09 4.73 -11.43
CA LEU A 52 1.39 3.95 -10.41
C LEU A 52 -0.05 3.64 -10.85
N ARG A 53 -0.78 4.63 -11.38
CA ARG A 53 -2.15 4.46 -11.89
C ARG A 53 -2.23 3.50 -13.07
N ILE A 54 -1.29 3.54 -14.00
CA ILE A 54 -1.24 2.62 -15.15
C ILE A 54 -1.05 1.16 -14.71
N ARG A 55 -0.32 0.95 -13.59
CA ARG A 55 0.01 -0.38 -13.05
C ARG A 55 -1.01 -0.92 -12.06
N GLN A 56 -2.03 -0.14 -11.67
CA GLN A 56 -3.13 -0.65 -10.84
C GLN A 56 -3.93 -1.72 -11.60
N ARG A 57 -4.22 -2.85 -10.95
CA ARG A 57 -5.29 -3.77 -11.39
C ARG A 57 -6.16 -4.16 -10.22
N LYS A 58 -7.43 -4.42 -10.53
CA LYS A 58 -8.35 -5.10 -9.63
C LYS A 58 -8.17 -6.60 -9.77
N VAL A 59 -8.33 -7.32 -8.67
CA VAL A 59 -8.24 -8.77 -8.67
C VAL A 59 -9.65 -9.32 -8.53
N ASN A 60 -10.16 -9.92 -9.61
CA ASN A 60 -11.49 -10.51 -9.62
C ASN A 60 -11.39 -12.00 -9.30
N LEU A 61 -11.83 -12.37 -8.10
CA LEU A 61 -11.80 -13.74 -7.61
C LEU A 61 -13.22 -14.33 -7.64
N ASP A 62 -13.39 -15.39 -8.41
CA ASP A 62 -14.65 -16.14 -8.55
C ASP A 62 -14.61 -17.51 -7.85
N ASN A 63 -13.43 -17.98 -7.46
CA ASN A 63 -13.25 -19.25 -6.78
C ASN A 63 -13.63 -19.16 -5.30
N GLN A 64 -14.86 -19.59 -4.99
CA GLN A 64 -15.41 -19.61 -3.63
C GLN A 64 -14.52 -20.38 -2.63
N SER A 65 -13.96 -21.52 -3.05
CA SER A 65 -13.07 -22.30 -2.17
C SER A 65 -11.80 -21.53 -1.81
N TYR A 66 -11.27 -20.74 -2.73
CA TYR A 66 -10.15 -19.86 -2.43
C TYR A 66 -10.57 -18.73 -1.48
N LEU A 67 -11.68 -18.03 -1.76
CA LEU A 67 -12.17 -16.93 -0.94
C LEU A 67 -12.39 -17.32 0.53
N GLU A 68 -12.88 -18.52 0.78
CA GLU A 68 -13.09 -19.04 2.15
C GLU A 68 -11.78 -19.31 2.91
N ASN A 69 -10.68 -19.59 2.21
CA ASN A 69 -9.38 -19.89 2.81
C ASN A 69 -8.39 -18.71 2.69
N ARG A 70 -8.73 -17.69 1.90
CA ARG A 70 -7.85 -16.56 1.57
C ARG A 70 -7.39 -15.81 2.82
N LYS A 71 -8.30 -15.49 3.74
CA LYS A 71 -7.95 -14.73 4.95
C LYS A 71 -6.87 -15.42 5.78
N ALA A 72 -7.05 -16.71 6.07
CA ALA A 72 -6.07 -17.52 6.79
C ALA A 72 -4.72 -17.61 6.05
N LEU A 73 -4.76 -17.65 4.71
CA LEU A 73 -3.55 -17.67 3.89
C LEU A 73 -2.82 -16.32 3.90
N VAL A 74 -3.55 -15.21 3.87
CA VAL A 74 -2.99 -13.86 3.98
C VAL A 74 -2.37 -13.64 5.36
N GLU A 75 -3.06 -14.00 6.43
CA GLU A 75 -2.54 -13.95 7.80
C GLU A 75 -1.24 -14.77 7.93
N TRP A 76 -1.22 -15.98 7.37
CA TRP A 76 -0.02 -16.82 7.34
C TRP A 76 1.14 -16.20 6.53
N ILE A 77 0.87 -15.55 5.39
CA ILE A 77 1.89 -14.84 4.61
C ILE A 77 2.49 -13.69 5.44
N ILE A 78 1.65 -12.92 6.13
CA ILE A 78 2.08 -11.79 6.97
C ILE A 78 3.02 -12.31 8.06
N GLU A 79 2.59 -13.28 8.85
CA GLU A 79 3.38 -13.88 9.93
C GLU A 79 4.73 -14.42 9.44
N LEU A 80 4.70 -15.18 8.33
CA LEU A 80 5.92 -15.75 7.74
C LEU A 80 6.88 -14.64 7.30
N CYS A 81 6.40 -13.65 6.56
CA CYS A 81 7.25 -12.58 6.04
C CYS A 81 7.81 -11.68 7.16
N GLU A 82 7.04 -11.43 8.21
CA GLU A 82 7.48 -10.70 9.40
C GLU A 82 8.58 -11.46 10.16
N SER A 83 8.50 -12.79 10.24
CA SER A 83 9.55 -13.62 10.85
C SER A 83 10.90 -13.47 10.12
N TYR A 84 10.86 -13.29 8.80
CA TYR A 84 12.03 -12.98 7.95
C TYR A 84 12.35 -11.47 7.89
N LYS A 85 11.58 -10.64 8.58
CA LYS A 85 11.72 -9.17 8.63
C LYS A 85 11.67 -8.53 7.24
N LEU A 86 10.88 -9.10 6.33
CA LEU A 86 10.61 -8.54 5.01
C LEU A 86 9.87 -7.20 5.13
N ARG A 87 9.96 -6.38 4.09
CA ARG A 87 9.32 -5.05 4.10
C ARG A 87 7.80 -5.20 3.92
N PRO A 88 6.97 -4.32 4.49
CA PRO A 88 5.52 -4.33 4.27
C PRO A 88 5.16 -4.33 2.78
N LEU A 89 5.90 -3.59 1.95
CA LEU A 89 5.70 -3.57 0.49
C LEU A 89 5.85 -4.96 -0.15
N THR A 90 6.85 -5.72 0.27
CA THR A 90 7.11 -7.10 -0.19
C THR A 90 5.94 -8.02 0.18
N ILE A 91 5.35 -7.85 1.37
CA ILE A 91 4.20 -8.62 1.84
C ILE A 91 2.98 -8.33 0.97
N HIS A 92 2.65 -7.05 0.78
CA HIS A 92 1.50 -6.61 -0.03
C HIS A 92 1.60 -7.08 -1.48
N LEU A 93 2.79 -6.98 -2.06
CA LEU A 93 3.05 -7.47 -3.42
C LEU A 93 2.89 -8.99 -3.52
N SER A 94 3.35 -9.73 -2.51
CA SER A 94 3.26 -11.20 -2.48
C SER A 94 1.80 -11.66 -2.41
N ILE A 95 0.99 -11.02 -1.56
CA ILE A 95 -0.45 -11.30 -1.45
C ILE A 95 -1.15 -10.99 -2.77
N TYR A 96 -0.83 -9.86 -3.40
CA TYR A 96 -1.43 -9.51 -4.68
C TYR A 96 -1.06 -10.51 -5.78
N LEU A 97 0.22 -10.90 -5.88
CA LEU A 97 0.65 -11.87 -6.89
C LEU A 97 -0.05 -13.23 -6.69
N MET A 98 -0.25 -13.63 -5.43
CA MET A 98 -1.04 -14.81 -5.07
C MET A 98 -2.49 -14.66 -5.53
N ASP A 99 -3.18 -13.59 -5.15
CA ASP A 99 -4.57 -13.35 -5.55
C ASP A 99 -4.72 -13.30 -7.07
N GLN A 100 -3.78 -12.65 -7.76
CA GLN A 100 -3.77 -12.59 -9.21
C GLN A 100 -3.61 -13.98 -9.83
N SER A 101 -2.75 -14.83 -9.28
CA SER A 101 -2.59 -16.22 -9.72
C SER A 101 -3.90 -17.01 -9.55
N HIS A 102 -4.60 -16.82 -8.43
CA HIS A 102 -5.91 -17.42 -8.18
C HIS A 102 -7.04 -16.86 -9.04
N SER A 103 -6.91 -15.62 -9.54
CA SER A 103 -7.87 -15.04 -10.50
C SER A 103 -7.68 -15.56 -11.92
N LEU A 104 -6.45 -15.93 -12.30
CA LEU A 104 -6.10 -16.36 -13.64
C LEU A 104 -6.21 -17.88 -13.83
N SER A 105 -6.20 -18.65 -12.74
CA SER A 105 -6.24 -20.11 -12.78
C SER A 105 -7.00 -20.71 -11.60
N LYS A 106 -7.68 -21.84 -11.86
CA LYS A 106 -8.32 -22.65 -10.82
C LYS A 106 -7.29 -23.55 -10.15
N ILE A 107 -6.61 -22.99 -9.15
CA ILE A 107 -5.61 -23.70 -8.36
C ILE A 107 -6.32 -24.59 -7.32
N PRO A 108 -5.91 -25.86 -7.15
CA PRO A 108 -6.46 -26.75 -6.13
C PRO A 108 -5.97 -26.35 -4.73
N LYS A 109 -6.82 -26.54 -3.71
CA LYS A 109 -6.54 -26.18 -2.31
C LYS A 109 -5.21 -26.68 -1.77
N ILE A 110 -4.79 -27.89 -2.16
CA ILE A 110 -3.53 -28.51 -1.74
C ILE A 110 -2.28 -27.68 -2.13
N LEU A 111 -2.40 -26.82 -3.16
CA LEU A 111 -1.31 -25.97 -3.63
C LEU A 111 -1.28 -24.57 -3.03
N TYR A 112 -2.33 -24.14 -2.29
CA TYR A 112 -2.48 -22.73 -1.87
C TYR A 112 -1.25 -22.17 -1.15
N GLN A 113 -0.75 -22.88 -0.13
CA GLN A 113 0.46 -22.47 0.60
C GLN A 113 1.72 -22.49 -0.29
N SER A 114 1.83 -23.45 -1.20
CA SER A 114 3.00 -23.55 -2.09
C SER A 114 3.03 -22.44 -3.13
N ILE A 115 1.86 -22.03 -3.61
CA ILE A 115 1.70 -20.86 -4.48
C ILE A 115 2.05 -19.58 -3.72
N ALA A 116 1.59 -19.43 -2.48
CA ALA A 116 1.96 -18.30 -1.63
C ALA A 116 3.49 -18.20 -1.42
N LEU A 117 4.16 -19.32 -1.10
CA LEU A 117 5.62 -19.39 -0.99
C LEU A 117 6.32 -18.97 -2.29
N ALA A 118 5.89 -19.52 -3.42
CA ALA A 118 6.46 -19.18 -4.73
C ALA A 118 6.25 -17.68 -5.05
N CYS A 119 5.10 -17.10 -4.72
CA CYS A 119 4.85 -15.67 -4.86
C CYS A 119 5.81 -14.83 -4.01
N ILE A 120 6.03 -15.18 -2.74
CA ILE A 120 6.98 -14.50 -1.86
C ILE A 120 8.39 -14.52 -2.45
N ILE A 121 8.83 -15.67 -2.97
CA ILE A 121 10.17 -15.82 -3.56
C ILE A 121 10.28 -14.95 -4.82
N ILE A 122 9.28 -14.98 -5.71
CA ILE A 122 9.25 -14.14 -6.91
C ILE A 122 9.36 -12.68 -6.52
N ILE A 123 8.54 -12.20 -5.58
CA ILE A 123 8.55 -10.80 -5.17
C ILE A 123 9.88 -10.42 -4.53
N CYS A 124 10.42 -11.22 -3.61
CA CYS A 124 11.73 -10.99 -3.01
C CYS A 124 12.85 -10.83 -4.06
N LYS A 125 12.85 -11.68 -5.10
CA LYS A 125 13.80 -11.61 -6.23
C LYS A 125 13.59 -10.34 -7.05
N THR A 126 12.34 -9.99 -7.37
CA THR A 126 12.03 -8.81 -8.19
C THR A 126 12.34 -7.49 -7.48
N GLU A 127 12.14 -7.43 -6.16
CA GLU A 127 12.44 -6.26 -5.34
C GLU A 127 13.90 -6.19 -4.88
N GLN A 128 14.72 -7.20 -5.20
CA GLN A 128 16.10 -7.34 -4.73
C GLN A 128 16.20 -7.20 -3.20
N SER A 129 15.31 -7.89 -2.47
CA SER A 129 15.29 -7.83 -1.01
C SER A 129 16.60 -8.35 -0.41
N GLU A 130 17.24 -7.54 0.43
CA GLU A 130 18.45 -7.94 1.18
C GLU A 130 18.18 -9.08 2.17
N LYS A 131 16.91 -9.24 2.58
CA LYS A 131 16.46 -10.20 3.60
C LYS A 131 15.72 -11.39 3.00
N MET A 132 16.10 -11.80 1.79
CA MET A 132 15.45 -12.94 1.14
C MET A 132 15.55 -14.20 2.02
N PRO A 133 14.43 -14.91 2.28
CA PRO A 133 14.46 -16.16 3.03
C PRO A 133 15.36 -17.19 2.33
N ASP A 134 15.99 -18.08 3.09
CA ASP A 134 16.74 -19.18 2.50
C ASP A 134 15.76 -20.09 1.74
N PHE A 135 16.06 -20.32 0.47
CA PHE A 135 15.27 -21.20 -0.39
C PHE A 135 15.18 -22.62 0.19
N GLN A 136 16.23 -23.10 0.87
CA GLN A 136 16.21 -24.42 1.49
C GLN A 136 15.21 -24.49 2.64
N GLU A 137 15.12 -23.46 3.48
CA GLU A 137 14.15 -23.38 4.57
C GLU A 137 12.71 -23.34 4.02
N LEU A 138 12.45 -22.47 3.04
CA LEU A 138 11.12 -22.39 2.43
C LEU A 138 10.71 -23.69 1.74
N SER A 139 11.66 -24.40 1.13
CA SER A 139 11.41 -25.69 0.49
C SER A 139 11.04 -26.79 1.49
N GLN A 140 11.37 -26.66 2.78
CA GLN A 140 10.95 -27.62 3.81
C GLN A 140 9.48 -27.45 4.20
N LEU A 141 8.88 -26.29 3.90
CA LEU A 141 7.48 -25.99 4.22
C LEU A 141 6.49 -26.61 3.21
N THR A 142 6.99 -27.24 2.14
CA THR A 142 6.15 -27.84 1.12
C THR A 142 6.76 -29.11 0.52
N SER A 143 5.91 -30.05 0.11
CA SER A 143 6.31 -31.20 -0.69
C SER A 143 6.38 -30.92 -2.20
N PHE A 144 5.97 -29.72 -2.63
CA PHE A 144 5.94 -29.32 -4.03
C PHE A 144 7.23 -28.60 -4.45
N ASN A 145 7.60 -28.76 -5.73
CA ASN A 145 8.79 -28.10 -6.27
C ASN A 145 8.53 -26.60 -6.47
N LEU A 146 9.04 -25.78 -5.55
CA LEU A 146 8.89 -24.32 -5.59
C LEU A 146 9.45 -23.72 -6.88
N LYS A 147 10.57 -24.22 -7.43
CA LYS A 147 11.14 -23.66 -8.69
C LYS A 147 10.20 -23.85 -9.87
N SER A 148 9.53 -25.00 -9.95
CA SER A 148 8.53 -25.26 -10.98
C SER A 148 7.34 -24.32 -10.82
N LEU A 149 6.84 -24.15 -9.59
CA LEU A 149 5.73 -23.24 -9.30
C LEU A 149 6.09 -21.78 -9.60
N GLU A 150 7.33 -21.35 -9.34
CA GLU A 150 7.80 -20.01 -9.72
C GLU A 150 7.67 -19.78 -11.23
N VAL A 151 8.14 -20.74 -12.03
CA VAL A 151 8.04 -20.67 -13.50
C VAL A 151 6.59 -20.66 -13.95
N ASP A 152 5.75 -21.54 -13.39
CA ASP A 152 4.33 -21.62 -13.73
C ASP A 152 3.60 -20.30 -13.42
N ILE A 153 3.86 -19.69 -12.26
CA ILE A 153 3.28 -18.40 -11.87
C ILE A 153 3.77 -17.29 -12.80
N LEU A 154 5.07 -17.22 -13.09
CA LEU A 154 5.64 -16.20 -13.99
C LEU A 154 5.05 -16.30 -15.40
N LEU A 155 4.85 -17.51 -15.92
CA LEU A 155 4.17 -17.74 -17.19
C LEU A 155 2.69 -17.34 -17.11
N LEU A 156 2.00 -17.71 -16.03
CA LEU A 156 0.59 -17.38 -15.81
C LEU A 156 0.34 -15.87 -15.81
N VAL A 157 1.20 -15.10 -15.15
CA VAL A 157 1.12 -13.63 -15.11
C VAL A 157 1.81 -12.95 -16.30
N ASN A 158 2.30 -13.72 -17.27
CA ASN A 158 3.03 -13.24 -18.44
C ASN A 158 4.18 -12.28 -18.07
N TRP A 159 4.97 -12.65 -17.05
CA TRP A 159 6.09 -11.88 -16.52
C TRP A 159 5.74 -10.47 -16.01
N LYS A 160 4.45 -10.13 -15.86
CA LYS A 160 3.99 -8.84 -15.34
C LYS A 160 3.94 -8.86 -13.81
N THR A 161 5.12 -8.89 -13.20
CA THR A 161 5.27 -8.87 -11.72
C THR A 161 5.31 -7.45 -11.14
N HIS A 162 5.53 -6.43 -11.98
CA HIS A 162 5.50 -5.03 -11.57
C HIS A 162 4.07 -4.50 -11.53
N ILE A 163 3.49 -4.50 -10.34
CA ILE A 163 2.12 -4.09 -10.03
C ILE A 163 2.15 -2.98 -8.98
N THR A 164 1.05 -2.24 -8.87
CA THR A 164 0.91 -1.20 -7.85
C THR A 164 -0.11 -1.60 -6.80
N THR A 165 0.34 -1.66 -5.55
CA THR A 165 -0.49 -1.90 -4.35
C THR A 165 -0.93 -0.57 -3.73
N ALA A 166 -1.91 -0.62 -2.82
CA ALA A 166 -2.36 0.57 -2.10
C ALA A 166 -1.22 1.20 -1.27
N LEU A 167 -0.31 0.37 -0.76
CA LEU A 167 0.84 0.82 0.01
C LEU A 167 1.79 1.72 -0.81
N HIS A 168 1.97 1.47 -2.12
CA HIS A 168 2.76 2.36 -2.98
C HIS A 168 2.18 3.79 -3.03
N PHE A 169 0.85 3.90 -3.16
CA PHE A 169 0.18 5.21 -3.14
C PHE A 169 0.30 5.86 -1.76
N LEU A 170 0.09 5.09 -0.70
CA LEU A 170 0.22 5.59 0.66
C LEU A 170 1.64 6.14 0.91
N GLU A 171 2.69 5.37 0.59
CA GLU A 171 4.08 5.81 0.71
C GLU A 171 4.35 7.09 -0.11
N PHE A 172 3.83 7.17 -1.33
CA PHE A 172 3.96 8.37 -2.16
C PHE A 172 3.32 9.59 -1.48
N TYR A 173 2.09 9.49 -0.99
CA TYR A 173 1.39 10.61 -0.35
C TYR A 173 1.99 10.96 1.03
N CYS A 174 2.41 9.96 1.80
CA CYS A 174 3.15 10.16 3.05
C CYS A 174 4.49 10.87 2.81
N SER A 175 5.22 10.46 1.77
CA SER A 175 6.46 11.13 1.37
C SER A 175 6.23 12.56 0.87
N SER A 176 5.09 12.83 0.23
CA SER A 176 4.75 14.17 -0.26
C SER A 176 4.36 15.12 0.88
N GLY A 177 3.76 14.58 1.94
CA GLY A 177 3.28 15.31 3.11
C GLY A 177 1.77 15.53 3.04
N PHE A 178 1.06 14.85 3.94
CA PHE A 178 -0.41 14.80 3.99
C PHE A 178 -0.98 15.41 5.28
N VAL A 179 -0.12 15.91 6.17
CA VAL A 179 -0.48 16.63 7.41
C VAL A 179 0.14 18.02 7.34
N PHE A 180 -0.62 19.03 7.76
CA PHE A 180 -0.24 20.44 7.63
C PHE A 180 0.00 21.09 9.00
N ASP A 181 0.95 22.03 9.06
CA ASP A 181 1.39 22.69 10.31
C ASP A 181 0.33 23.55 11.00
N ASN A 182 -0.71 23.94 10.29
CA ASN A 182 -1.88 24.62 10.83
C ASN A 182 -2.92 23.65 11.44
N GLU A 183 -2.82 22.35 11.15
CA GLU A 183 -3.71 21.32 11.70
C GLU A 183 -3.14 20.68 12.97
N VAL A 184 -1.81 20.70 13.12
CA VAL A 184 -1.11 19.99 14.20
C VAL A 184 -0.08 20.87 14.88
N THR A 185 -0.02 20.79 16.21
CA THR A 185 1.02 21.44 17.02
C THR A 185 2.25 20.56 17.19
N ASP A 186 2.08 19.24 17.07
CA ASP A 186 3.13 18.25 17.29
C ASP A 186 3.42 17.44 16.02
N SER A 187 4.67 17.48 15.58
CA SER A 187 5.13 16.75 14.39
C SER A 187 5.02 15.22 14.50
N ARG A 188 4.96 14.66 15.72
CA ARG A 188 4.77 13.22 15.97
C ARG A 188 3.42 12.73 15.44
N ILE A 189 2.42 13.61 15.34
CA ILE A 189 1.10 13.30 14.81
C ILE A 189 1.18 12.80 13.35
N CYS A 190 2.11 13.32 12.55
CA CYS A 190 2.32 12.85 11.17
C CYS A 190 2.76 11.37 11.13
N ARG A 191 3.64 10.96 12.04
CA ARG A 191 4.09 9.57 12.14
C ARG A 191 2.95 8.66 12.57
N ILE A 192 2.23 9.05 13.61
CA ILE A 192 1.09 8.31 14.13
C ILE A 192 0.02 8.14 13.03
N ALA A 193 -0.31 9.20 12.29
CA ALA A 193 -1.27 9.14 11.20
C ALA A 193 -0.85 8.16 10.09
N ARG A 194 0.45 8.10 9.76
CA ARG A 194 0.98 7.14 8.80
C ARG A 194 0.86 5.72 9.33
N GLU A 195 1.28 5.46 10.56
CA GLU A 195 1.20 4.14 11.21
C GLU A 195 -0.26 3.64 11.26
N TYR A 196 -1.22 4.52 11.54
CA TYR A 196 -2.65 4.19 11.47
C TYR A 196 -3.12 3.86 10.04
N ALA A 197 -2.66 4.61 9.04
CA ALA A 197 -3.03 4.35 7.65
C ALA A 197 -2.44 3.02 7.13
N GLU A 198 -1.20 2.71 7.49
CA GLU A 198 -0.53 1.44 7.19
C GLU A 198 -1.28 0.27 7.84
N LEU A 199 -1.58 0.38 9.15
CA LEU A 199 -2.38 -0.62 9.88
C LEU A 199 -3.74 -0.88 9.21
N LEU A 200 -4.45 0.19 8.80
CA LEU A 200 -5.72 0.05 8.10
C LEU A 200 -5.57 -0.70 6.78
N LEU A 201 -4.50 -0.46 6.02
CA LEU A 201 -4.23 -1.19 4.79
C LEU A 201 -3.95 -2.68 5.06
N ASP A 202 -3.19 -2.99 6.11
CA ASP A 202 -2.91 -4.38 6.51
C ASP A 202 -4.19 -5.13 6.93
N LEU A 203 -5.14 -4.45 7.57
CA LEU A 203 -6.45 -5.04 7.87
C LEU A 203 -7.30 -5.20 6.60
N CYS A 204 -7.27 -4.22 5.69
CA CYS A 204 -8.05 -4.26 4.47
C CYS A 204 -7.58 -5.35 3.50
N ILE A 205 -6.26 -5.59 3.38
CA ILE A 205 -5.72 -6.58 2.43
C ILE A 205 -6.16 -8.02 2.79
N ALA A 206 -6.42 -8.31 4.06
CA ALA A 206 -6.91 -9.62 4.51
C ALA A 206 -8.40 -9.87 4.17
N GLU A 207 -9.19 -8.81 3.93
CA GLU A 207 -10.64 -8.92 3.76
C GLU A 207 -11.05 -8.99 2.28
N ASN A 208 -11.87 -9.99 1.94
CA ASN A 208 -12.33 -10.21 0.57
C ASN A 208 -13.15 -9.04 -0.01
N ARG A 209 -13.83 -8.27 0.85
CA ARG A 209 -14.68 -7.14 0.43
C ARG A 209 -13.91 -6.03 -0.30
N PHE A 210 -12.60 -5.90 -0.05
CA PHE A 210 -11.77 -4.84 -0.63
C PHE A 210 -11.02 -5.26 -1.90
N LEU A 211 -11.14 -6.52 -2.35
CA LEU A 211 -10.44 -7.05 -3.55
C LEU A 211 -10.74 -6.28 -4.84
N MET A 212 -11.96 -5.75 -4.97
CA MET A 212 -12.43 -5.05 -6.16
C MET A 212 -12.33 -3.51 -6.05
N VAL A 213 -11.74 -3.01 -4.97
CA VAL A 213 -11.42 -1.60 -4.77
C VAL A 213 -10.12 -1.27 -5.50
N PHE A 214 -10.02 -0.09 -6.11
CA PHE A 214 -8.76 0.32 -6.71
C PHE A 214 -7.71 0.60 -5.62
N PRO A 215 -6.44 0.17 -5.80
CA PRO A 215 -5.37 0.45 -4.85
C PRO A 215 -5.26 1.91 -4.39
N GLU A 216 -5.41 2.88 -5.31
CA GLU A 216 -5.37 4.31 -4.97
C GLU A 216 -6.54 4.73 -4.09
N ASP A 217 -7.78 4.34 -4.44
CA ASP A 217 -8.97 4.66 -3.65
C ASP A 217 -8.86 4.10 -2.23
N LEU A 218 -8.33 2.88 -2.09
CA LEU A 218 -8.10 2.24 -0.80
C LEU A 218 -7.08 3.03 0.03
N ALA A 219 -5.94 3.38 -0.56
CA ALA A 219 -4.88 4.15 0.12
C ALA A 219 -5.37 5.53 0.59
N LEU A 220 -6.07 6.27 -0.28
CA LEU A 220 -6.60 7.59 0.05
C LEU A 220 -7.65 7.53 1.15
N THR A 221 -8.49 6.49 1.14
CA THR A 221 -9.52 6.30 2.15
C THR A 221 -8.92 5.93 3.50
N CYS A 222 -7.95 5.01 3.55
CA CYS A 222 -7.22 4.70 4.78
C CYS A 222 -6.50 5.92 5.35
N LEU A 223 -5.90 6.75 4.49
CA LEU A 223 -5.27 8.00 4.90
C LEU A 223 -6.30 8.99 5.50
N ALA A 224 -7.48 9.13 4.89
CA ALA A 224 -8.54 9.98 5.41
C ALA A 224 -9.07 9.48 6.76
N VAL A 225 -9.34 8.18 6.91
CA VAL A 225 -9.79 7.58 8.17
C VAL A 225 -8.73 7.75 9.27
N ALA A 226 -7.45 7.52 8.95
CA ALA A 226 -6.36 7.74 9.89
C ALA A 226 -6.33 9.19 10.39
N ARG A 227 -6.50 10.18 9.50
CA ARG A 227 -6.60 11.61 9.84
C ARG A 227 -7.78 11.92 10.76
N GLU A 228 -8.93 11.29 10.55
CA GLU A 228 -10.08 11.44 11.47
C GLU A 228 -9.72 10.89 12.86
N LYS A 229 -9.05 9.74 12.93
CA LYS A 229 -8.75 9.06 14.21
C LYS A 229 -7.72 9.76 15.07
N ILE A 230 -6.77 10.44 14.47
CA ILE A 230 -5.85 11.30 15.22
C ILE A 230 -6.46 12.66 15.61
N GLY A 231 -7.74 12.89 15.31
CA GLY A 231 -8.49 14.08 15.73
C GLY A 231 -8.36 15.29 14.79
N LEU A 232 -7.98 15.10 13.53
CA LEU A 232 -7.97 16.22 12.57
C LEU A 232 -9.40 16.57 12.15
N SER A 233 -9.74 17.85 12.26
CA SER A 233 -11.10 18.37 12.04
C SER A 233 -11.63 18.17 10.61
N GLN A 234 -10.73 18.13 9.62
CA GLN A 234 -11.07 17.82 8.22
C GLN A 234 -10.26 16.61 7.74
N PRO A 235 -10.84 15.40 7.78
CA PRO A 235 -10.20 14.19 7.27
C PRO A 235 -9.76 14.33 5.81
N TRP A 236 -10.55 15.04 4.99
CA TRP A 236 -10.28 15.31 3.59
C TRP A 236 -10.44 16.79 3.22
N ASN A 237 -9.35 17.56 3.29
CA ASN A 237 -9.33 18.99 3.03
C ASN A 237 -9.01 19.33 1.55
N ASN A 238 -9.10 20.60 1.17
CA ASN A 238 -8.84 21.05 -0.20
C ASN A 238 -7.38 20.84 -0.63
N ASP A 239 -6.43 20.91 0.29
CA ASP A 239 -5.03 20.69 -0.02
C ASP A 239 -4.73 19.23 -0.36
N LEU A 240 -5.42 18.26 0.26
CA LEU A 240 -5.37 16.84 -0.12
C LEU A 240 -6.01 16.58 -1.49
N LYS A 241 -7.12 17.25 -1.82
CA LYS A 241 -7.71 17.17 -3.18
C LYS A 241 -6.73 17.65 -4.24
N ILE A 242 -5.97 18.72 -3.94
CA ILE A 242 -4.95 19.25 -4.85
C ILE A 242 -3.74 18.33 -4.92
N LEU A 243 -3.28 17.77 -3.79
CA LEU A 243 -2.14 16.84 -3.74
C LEU A 243 -2.40 15.57 -4.56
N THR A 244 -3.59 15.00 -4.39
CA THR A 244 -3.94 13.69 -4.97
C THR A 244 -4.57 13.81 -6.35
N GLY A 245 -5.20 14.95 -6.64
CA GLY A 245 -6.04 15.13 -7.82
C GLY A 245 -7.34 14.31 -7.76
N ALA A 246 -7.69 13.74 -6.60
CA ALA A 246 -8.82 12.83 -6.43
C ALA A 246 -9.86 13.40 -5.45
N GLN A 247 -11.12 12.97 -5.64
CA GLN A 247 -12.18 13.14 -4.64
C GLN A 247 -12.25 11.90 -3.77
N LEU A 248 -12.52 12.08 -2.49
CA LEU A 248 -12.72 10.96 -1.57
C LEU A 248 -14.03 10.23 -1.91
N ASN A 249 -13.94 8.92 -2.07
CA ASN A 249 -15.12 8.08 -2.23
C ASN A 249 -15.86 7.96 -0.89
N SER A 250 -17.00 8.64 -0.75
CA SER A 250 -17.76 8.68 0.50
C SER A 250 -18.28 7.32 0.95
N SER A 251 -18.66 6.44 0.01
CA SER A 251 -19.16 5.11 0.34
C SER A 251 -18.05 4.23 0.94
N LEU A 252 -16.89 4.21 0.28
CA LEU A 252 -15.73 3.45 0.76
C LEU A 252 -15.22 4.01 2.09
N TYR A 253 -15.28 5.33 2.28
CA TYR A 253 -14.93 5.99 3.53
C TYR A 253 -15.77 5.49 4.70
N THR A 254 -17.10 5.49 4.56
CA THR A 254 -17.99 4.98 5.60
C THR A 254 -17.73 3.51 5.87
N GLU A 255 -17.54 2.70 4.82
CA GLU A 255 -17.27 1.26 4.96
C GLU A 255 -15.98 0.98 5.75
N ILE A 256 -14.86 1.64 5.43
CA ILE A 256 -13.58 1.45 6.14
C ILE A 256 -13.66 2.01 7.57
N LEU A 257 -14.38 3.12 7.77
CA LEU A 257 -14.57 3.69 9.10
C LEU A 257 -15.37 2.75 10.02
N ASP A 258 -16.42 2.11 9.49
CA ASP A 258 -17.22 1.13 10.24
C ASP A 258 -16.45 -0.18 10.44
N PHE A 259 -15.69 -0.63 9.43
CA PHE A 259 -14.77 -1.74 9.57
C PHE A 259 -13.74 -1.48 10.69
N TYR A 260 -13.18 -0.28 10.78
CA TYR A 260 -12.28 0.11 11.86
C TYR A 260 -12.98 0.02 13.24
N LYS A 261 -14.21 0.56 13.39
CA LYS A 261 -14.97 0.50 14.65
C LYS A 261 -15.16 -0.94 15.14
N ILE A 262 -15.44 -1.86 14.22
CA ILE A 262 -15.67 -3.27 14.54
C ILE A 262 -14.38 -3.93 15.05
N ASN A 263 -13.23 -3.62 14.44
CA ASN A 263 -11.95 -4.20 14.83
C ASN A 263 -11.35 -3.55 16.10
N PHE A 264 -11.71 -2.30 16.41
CA PHE A 264 -11.19 -1.55 17.56
C PHE A 264 -12.33 -0.89 18.38
N PRO A 265 -13.21 -1.67 19.04
CA PRO A 265 -14.37 -1.15 19.75
C PRO A 265 -14.01 -0.29 20.97
N GLU A 266 -12.85 -0.52 21.58
CA GLU A 266 -12.37 0.20 22.78
C GLU A 266 -11.70 1.54 22.46
N SER A 267 -11.50 1.87 21.18
CA SER A 267 -10.80 3.08 20.74
C SER A 267 -11.74 4.27 20.45
N TYR A 268 -12.99 4.20 20.89
CA TYR A 268 -14.04 5.21 20.70
C TYR A 268 -14.62 5.73 22.01
#